data_AF-E0S7J9-F1
#
_entry.id   AF-E0S7J9-F1
#
_cell.length_a   1.000
_cell.length_b   1.000
_cell.length_c   1.000
_cell.angle_alpha   90.00
_cell.angle_beta   90.00
_cell.angle_gamma   90.00
#
_symmetry.space_group_name_H-M   'P 1'
#
loop_
_entity.id
_entity.type
_entity.pdbx_description
1 polymer ?
#
loop_
_entity_poly.entity_id
_entity_poly.type
_entity_poly.pdbx_seq_one_letter_code
_entity_poly.pdbx_strand_id
1 'polypeptide(L)'
;MEKIRHHLVERPSEEGLTFLIFYLKNMSPMEVIYFFCTVSKILDRRSAVALLAYLRHAQSRGIKCPRYAQRSLNYHVHMLNKRILKRIPSTLNRFVPEMKLFDFTETRERRGGEEARKEFDPFRFLIDLVFETLVKSSNIEIENTVQTYFHEKKEEEFPSPVSEAFSLIGKIRDPGAVDKGISRIVRTLSVEDSLETLMFIRKNERYSLSFFLYAYLLNKEVYKSMVDIILENKQYFKLDVIKCLVELDVKRIIPKITDESVDVLSYVIRERETHVKEIVEMISEEKVAIGREGLLEVFKENYGALKDYASYFRLSDQELIEISKSNDQALALTLESVESQEGMNSFVDLLKEKEDTVVVDLVKSLEDGPKKESLIQTILRRRAVKGQLRIYLLDNYLEDSRFMYALLPYLEKSDVYKYIPDYVVDSESLNVFLRIMECSELLIFVHRIPEVSKAIRILDLCFKSSKFGESDFLFTLTTLEKELPVLIVRTLLQTLVKFPNLKNFVVSFLSRVVRRNIWKQEEMVEGVIKCFEMIGAPATEMIAYLDSDSMAKVLGRSKELRDLCHEYLRKGGTNKRHGKTLRSVMGKLGNK
;
A
#
# COMPACT_ATOMS: atom_id res chain seq x y z
N MET A 1 50.25 -33.82 29.55
CA MET A 1 51.68 -33.76 29.99
C MET A 1 52.36 -32.41 29.70
N GLU A 2 52.34 -31.90 28.46
CA GLU A 2 52.98 -30.60 28.11
C GLU A 2 52.41 -29.40 28.88
N LYS A 3 51.08 -29.32 29.05
CA LYS A 3 50.44 -28.30 29.90
C LYS A 3 50.95 -28.32 31.36
N ILE A 4 51.24 -29.51 31.89
CA ILE A 4 51.81 -29.66 33.24
C ILE A 4 53.23 -29.09 33.25
N ARG A 5 54.06 -29.44 32.27
CA ARG A 5 55.42 -28.90 32.13
C ARG A 5 55.42 -27.38 31.92
N HIS A 6 54.52 -26.86 31.10
CA HIS A 6 54.41 -25.43 30.81
C HIS A 6 54.11 -24.61 32.08
N HIS A 7 53.04 -24.96 32.81
CA HIS A 7 52.60 -24.18 33.97
C HIS A 7 53.39 -24.45 35.25
N LEU A 8 54.15 -25.54 35.33
CA LEU A 8 54.92 -25.90 36.53
C LEU A 8 56.42 -25.68 36.38
N VAL A 9 56.97 -25.84 35.17
CA VAL A 9 58.42 -25.82 34.95
C VAL A 9 58.85 -24.60 34.13
N GLU A 10 58.14 -24.29 33.05
CA GLU A 10 58.55 -23.23 32.11
C GLU A 10 58.05 -21.84 32.52
N ARG A 11 56.82 -21.75 33.04
CA ARG A 11 56.20 -20.52 33.56
C ARG A 11 55.44 -20.81 34.86
N PRO A 12 56.16 -21.02 35.98
CA PRO A 12 55.53 -21.30 37.26
C PRO A 12 54.72 -20.09 37.76
N SER A 13 53.41 -20.26 37.93
CA SER A 13 52.53 -19.26 38.55
C SER A 13 51.50 -19.92 39.48
N GLU A 14 50.97 -19.13 40.42
CA GLU A 14 49.94 -19.59 41.37
C GLU A 14 48.61 -19.89 40.64
N GLU A 15 48.28 -19.10 39.61
CA GLU A 15 47.13 -19.35 38.74
C GLU A 15 47.31 -20.61 37.92
N GLY A 16 48.51 -20.85 37.36
CA GLY A 16 48.84 -22.06 36.60
C GLY A 16 48.73 -23.34 37.45
N LEU A 17 49.20 -23.29 38.70
CA LEU A 17 49.05 -24.39 39.66
C LEU A 17 47.57 -24.63 40.00
N THR A 18 46.81 -23.57 40.28
CA THR A 18 45.38 -23.65 40.61
C THR A 18 44.56 -24.18 39.43
N PHE A 19 44.89 -23.74 38.22
CA PHE A 19 44.34 -24.25 36.97
C PHE A 19 44.59 -25.76 36.82
N LEU A 20 45.84 -26.21 36.96
CA LEU A 20 46.15 -27.64 36.89
C LEU A 20 45.43 -28.45 37.98
N ILE A 21 45.31 -27.91 39.19
CA ILE A 21 44.56 -28.52 40.28
C ILE A 21 43.08 -28.70 39.93
N PHE A 22 42.46 -27.71 39.28
CA PHE A 22 41.06 -27.78 38.84
C PHE A 22 40.82 -28.90 37.81
N TYR A 23 41.80 -29.14 36.93
CA TYR A 23 41.72 -30.14 35.86
C TYR A 23 42.22 -31.54 36.27
N LEU A 24 42.76 -31.73 37.48
CA LEU A 24 43.28 -33.03 37.96
C LEU A 24 42.28 -34.18 37.81
N LYS A 25 40.99 -33.93 38.02
CA LYS A 25 39.92 -34.94 37.88
C LYS A 25 39.76 -35.49 36.45
N ASN A 26 40.24 -34.74 35.44
CA ASN A 26 40.14 -35.07 34.02
C ASN A 26 41.48 -35.60 33.47
N MET A 27 42.54 -35.63 34.28
CA MET A 27 43.85 -36.13 33.88
C MET A 27 43.87 -37.66 33.88
N SER A 28 44.60 -38.25 32.95
CA SER A 28 44.88 -39.69 32.98
C SER A 28 45.71 -40.05 34.23
N PRO A 29 45.69 -41.31 34.70
CA PRO A 29 46.48 -41.73 35.87
C PRO A 29 47.98 -41.40 35.75
N MET A 30 48.54 -41.50 34.54
CA MET A 30 49.93 -41.14 34.26
C MET A 30 50.19 -39.64 34.38
N GLU A 31 49.24 -38.81 33.92
CA GLU A 31 49.33 -37.36 34.06
C GLU A 31 49.19 -36.89 35.51
N VAL A 32 48.32 -37.54 36.30
CA VAL A 32 48.18 -37.26 37.73
C VAL A 32 49.48 -37.59 38.46
N ILE A 33 50.10 -38.74 38.17
CA ILE A 33 51.40 -39.12 38.74
C ILE A 33 52.50 -38.13 38.31
N TYR A 34 52.53 -37.75 37.04
CA TYR A 34 53.49 -36.77 36.53
C TYR A 34 53.30 -35.39 37.15
N PHE A 35 52.06 -34.94 37.34
CA PHE A 35 51.74 -33.71 38.05
C PHE A 35 52.31 -33.74 39.47
N PHE A 36 51.99 -34.76 40.27
CA PHE A 36 52.47 -34.84 41.65
C PHE A 36 54.00 -34.97 41.72
N CYS A 37 54.62 -35.71 40.78
CA CYS A 37 56.08 -35.76 40.65
C CYS A 37 56.69 -34.39 40.38
N THR A 38 56.11 -33.64 39.44
CA THR A 38 56.63 -32.36 38.97
C THR A 38 56.46 -31.29 40.04
N VAL A 39 55.25 -31.15 40.58
CA VAL A 39 54.93 -30.22 41.67
C VAL A 39 55.82 -30.43 42.89
N SER A 40 56.08 -31.70 43.25
CA SER A 40 56.94 -32.04 44.40
C SER A 40 58.37 -31.48 44.27
N LYS A 41 58.86 -31.27 43.04
CA LYS A 41 60.22 -30.75 42.78
C LYS A 41 60.31 -29.23 42.82
N ILE A 42 59.21 -28.51 42.66
CA ILE A 42 59.16 -27.03 42.49
C ILE A 42 58.43 -26.33 43.63
N LEU A 43 58.28 -27.00 44.77
CA LEU A 43 57.43 -26.57 45.87
C LEU A 43 58.00 -25.33 46.61
N ASP A 44 57.19 -24.30 46.76
CA ASP A 44 57.47 -23.09 47.53
C ASP A 44 56.41 -22.88 48.64
N ARG A 45 56.52 -21.79 49.41
CA ARG A 45 55.63 -21.54 50.56
C ARG A 45 54.17 -21.31 50.16
N ARG A 46 53.89 -20.68 49.00
CA ARG A 46 52.53 -20.38 48.54
C ARG A 46 51.90 -21.61 47.87
N SER A 47 52.65 -22.25 46.98
CA SER A 47 52.22 -23.49 46.32
C SER A 47 52.02 -24.63 47.31
N ALA A 48 52.82 -24.72 48.38
CA ALA A 48 52.63 -25.69 49.45
C ALA A 48 51.28 -25.51 50.18
N VAL A 49 50.84 -24.26 50.39
CA VAL A 49 49.56 -23.95 51.06
C VAL A 49 48.38 -24.29 50.14
N ALA A 50 48.46 -23.91 48.85
CA ALA A 50 47.44 -24.26 47.86
C ALA A 50 47.28 -25.78 47.70
N LEU A 51 48.39 -26.52 47.66
CA LEU A 51 48.37 -27.97 47.57
C LEU A 51 47.86 -28.63 48.85
N LEU A 52 48.20 -28.11 50.02
CA LEU A 52 47.67 -28.61 51.29
C LEU A 52 46.14 -28.50 51.33
N ALA A 53 45.58 -27.38 50.86
CA ALA A 53 44.13 -27.17 50.77
C ALA A 53 43.47 -28.17 49.81
N TYR A 54 44.05 -28.36 48.62
CA TYR A 54 43.54 -29.33 47.65
C TYR A 54 43.62 -30.77 48.16
N LEU A 55 44.77 -31.21 48.67
CA LEU A 55 44.98 -32.58 49.12
C LEU A 55 44.02 -32.94 50.28
N ARG A 56 43.74 -31.99 51.18
CA ARG A 56 42.73 -32.18 52.24
C ARG A 56 41.33 -32.32 51.67
N HIS A 57 40.97 -31.50 50.68
CA HIS A 57 39.69 -31.62 49.98
C HIS A 57 39.57 -32.98 49.28
N ALA A 58 40.61 -33.41 48.57
CA ALA A 58 40.65 -34.69 47.87
C ALA A 58 40.56 -35.89 48.83
N GLN A 59 41.19 -35.82 50.00
CA GLN A 59 41.13 -36.88 51.02
C GLN A 59 39.72 -37.04 51.59
N SER A 60 38.94 -35.94 51.72
CA SER A 60 37.55 -36.01 52.19
C SER A 60 36.56 -36.59 51.18
N ARG A 61 36.89 -36.59 49.88
CA ARG A 61 35.99 -37.01 48.79
C ARG A 61 36.42 -38.29 48.08
N GLY A 62 37.63 -38.76 48.32
CA GLY A 62 38.26 -39.87 47.59
C GLY A 62 38.69 -39.47 46.18
N ILE A 63 39.67 -40.18 45.64
CA ILE A 63 40.17 -39.97 44.27
C ILE A 63 39.79 -41.17 43.40
N LYS A 64 39.30 -40.91 42.18
CA LYS A 64 39.09 -41.96 41.18
C LYS A 64 40.44 -42.35 40.58
N CYS A 65 40.89 -43.58 40.82
CA CYS A 65 42.17 -44.09 40.30
C CYS A 65 42.09 -45.61 40.06
N PRO A 66 42.53 -46.12 38.89
CA PRO A 66 42.57 -47.57 38.61
C PRO A 66 43.49 -48.34 39.56
N ARG A 67 43.14 -49.59 39.89
CA ARG A 67 43.87 -50.43 40.86
C ARG A 67 45.39 -50.51 40.60
N TYR A 68 45.82 -50.54 39.33
CA TYR A 68 47.24 -50.60 38.97
C TYR A 68 48.03 -49.33 39.34
N ALA A 69 47.39 -48.16 39.41
CA ALA A 69 48.04 -46.87 39.65
C ALA A 69 47.93 -46.39 41.11
N GLN A 70 47.02 -46.97 41.89
CA GLN A 70 46.73 -46.58 43.28
C GLN A 70 47.97 -46.59 44.19
N ARG A 71 48.79 -47.66 44.12
CA ARG A 71 50.00 -47.80 44.95
C ARG A 71 51.05 -46.74 44.63
N SER A 72 51.26 -46.45 43.34
CA SER A 72 52.21 -45.44 42.87
C SER A 72 51.75 -44.03 43.25
N LEU A 73 50.47 -43.74 43.04
CA LEU A 73 49.89 -42.43 43.40
C LEU A 73 49.99 -42.16 44.91
N ASN A 74 49.65 -43.14 45.74
CA ASN A 74 49.79 -43.03 47.20
C ASN A 74 51.24 -42.78 47.64
N TYR A 75 52.22 -43.42 46.98
CA TYR A 75 53.63 -43.15 47.25
C TYR A 75 54.02 -41.70 46.93
N HIS A 76 53.62 -41.17 45.77
CA HIS A 76 53.96 -39.80 45.37
C HIS A 76 53.27 -38.74 46.25
N VAL A 77 52.02 -38.97 46.64
CA VAL A 77 51.28 -38.11 47.56
C VAL A 77 51.91 -38.13 48.96
N HIS A 78 52.31 -39.30 49.46
CA HIS A 78 53.02 -39.40 50.74
C HIS A 78 54.35 -38.63 50.73
N MET A 79 55.12 -38.74 49.65
CA MET A 79 56.37 -37.98 49.47
C MET A 79 56.12 -36.47 49.38
N LEU A 80 55.05 -36.06 48.70
CA LEU A 80 54.63 -34.66 48.62
C LEU A 80 54.24 -34.10 49.99
N ASN A 81 53.46 -34.84 50.79
CA ASN A 81 53.07 -34.44 52.16
C ASN A 81 54.29 -34.17 53.05
N LYS A 82 55.32 -35.03 52.98
CA LYS A 82 56.59 -34.82 53.70
C LYS A 82 57.31 -33.53 53.29
N ARG A 83 57.21 -33.12 52.02
CA ARG A 83 57.81 -31.88 51.51
C ARG A 83 56.97 -30.65 51.86
N ILE A 84 55.65 -30.74 51.79
CA ILE A 84 54.71 -29.69 52.22
C ILE A 84 54.96 -29.34 53.70
N LEU A 85 55.09 -30.34 54.57
CA LEU A 85 55.38 -30.14 56.01
C LEU A 85 56.61 -29.24 56.26
N LYS A 86 57.64 -29.35 55.41
CA LYS A 86 58.88 -28.58 55.55
C LYS A 86 58.78 -27.15 55.00
N ARG A 87 57.72 -26.82 54.25
CA ARG A 87 57.60 -25.56 53.48
C ARG A 87 56.43 -24.67 53.92
N ILE A 88 55.44 -25.20 54.64
CA ILE A 88 54.31 -24.41 55.15
C ILE A 88 54.66 -23.60 56.42
N PRO A 89 53.94 -22.50 56.71
CA PRO A 89 54.02 -21.80 57.99
C PRO A 89 53.74 -22.71 59.20
N SER A 90 54.42 -22.48 60.32
CA SER A 90 54.26 -23.26 61.56
C SER A 90 52.83 -23.25 62.12
N THR A 91 52.04 -22.21 61.82
CA THR A 91 50.61 -22.12 62.17
C THR A 91 49.73 -23.16 61.47
N LEU A 92 50.19 -23.71 60.34
CA LEU A 92 49.48 -24.74 59.58
C LEU A 92 49.98 -26.16 59.85
N ASN A 93 51.01 -26.33 60.69
CA ASN A 93 51.57 -27.64 61.03
C ASN A 93 50.54 -28.59 61.63
N ARG A 94 49.52 -28.09 62.34
CA ARG A 94 48.43 -28.90 62.89
C ARG A 94 47.58 -29.63 61.83
N PHE A 95 47.64 -29.20 60.57
CA PHE A 95 46.79 -29.73 59.49
C PHE A 95 47.48 -30.80 58.64
N VAL A 96 48.75 -31.10 58.88
CA VAL A 96 49.53 -32.09 58.11
C VAL A 96 49.54 -33.49 58.72
N PRO A 97 49.57 -33.69 60.05
CA PRO A 97 49.55 -35.02 60.67
C PRO A 97 48.28 -35.83 60.37
N GLU A 98 47.18 -35.17 60.00
CA GLU A 98 45.90 -35.79 59.63
C GLU A 98 45.84 -36.30 58.17
N MET A 99 46.89 -36.05 57.37
CA MET A 99 46.95 -36.45 55.96
C MET A 99 47.29 -37.95 55.83
N LYS A 100 46.26 -38.80 55.85
CA LYS A 100 46.35 -40.25 55.57
C LYS A 100 46.52 -40.48 54.07
N LEU A 101 46.87 -41.72 53.68
CA LEU A 101 46.81 -42.15 52.27
C LEU A 101 45.38 -41.93 51.73
N PHE A 102 45.24 -41.69 50.43
CA PHE A 102 43.93 -41.47 49.84
C PHE A 102 43.08 -42.74 49.87
N ASP A 103 41.81 -42.59 50.24
CA ASP A 103 40.78 -43.61 49.96
C ASP A 103 40.38 -43.54 48.49
N PHE A 104 40.46 -44.68 47.80
CA PHE A 104 40.10 -44.78 46.39
C PHE A 104 38.69 -45.34 46.25
N THR A 105 37.82 -44.59 45.58
CA THR A 105 36.48 -45.10 45.21
C THR A 105 36.60 -46.04 44.02
N GLU A 106 36.13 -47.29 44.13
CA GLU A 106 36.12 -48.24 43.02
C GLU A 106 35.34 -47.69 41.82
N THR A 107 35.96 -47.67 40.63
CA THR A 107 35.23 -47.66 39.37
C THR A 107 34.65 -49.06 39.16
N ARG A 108 33.45 -49.33 39.68
CA ARG A 108 32.65 -50.48 39.25
C ARG A 108 32.22 -50.26 37.81
N GLU A 109 32.92 -50.87 36.87
CA GLU A 109 32.36 -51.11 35.54
C GLU A 109 31.13 -52.01 35.73
N ARG A 110 29.95 -51.48 35.41
CA ARG A 110 28.72 -52.26 35.39
C ARG A 110 28.85 -53.33 34.30
N ARG A 111 28.92 -54.59 34.72
CA ARG A 111 28.60 -55.75 33.87
C ARG A 111 27.08 -55.97 33.86
N GLY A 112 26.56 -56.18 32.66
CA GLY A 112 25.19 -56.63 32.33
C GLY A 112 24.59 -55.72 31.26
N GLY A 113 24.35 -56.14 30.02
CA GLY A 113 24.55 -57.41 29.33
C GLY A 113 24.20 -57.21 27.84
N GLU A 114 24.73 -58.11 27.00
CA GLU A 114 24.34 -58.39 25.60
C GLU A 114 24.52 -57.29 24.53
N GLU A 115 25.68 -57.33 23.86
CA GLU A 115 25.80 -57.69 22.44
C GLU A 115 27.28 -57.63 22.05
N ALA A 116 27.81 -58.69 21.46
CA ALA A 116 29.19 -58.77 21.02
C ALA A 116 29.46 -57.75 19.89
N ARG A 117 29.89 -56.54 20.26
CA ARG A 117 30.50 -55.58 19.35
C ARG A 117 31.97 -55.46 19.71
N LYS A 118 32.83 -55.89 18.79
CA LYS A 118 34.29 -55.72 18.86
C LYS A 118 34.57 -54.27 19.27
N GLU A 119 35.16 -54.07 20.46
CA GLU A 119 35.70 -52.78 20.86
C GLU A 119 36.68 -52.33 19.78
N PHE A 120 36.43 -51.15 19.22
CA PHE A 120 37.32 -50.49 18.29
C PHE A 120 38.63 -50.20 19.01
N ASP A 121 39.66 -50.98 18.70
CA ASP A 121 41.03 -50.74 19.16
C ASP A 121 41.65 -49.67 18.26
N PRO A 122 41.80 -48.42 18.73
CA PRO A 122 42.26 -47.32 17.90
C PRO A 122 43.68 -47.54 17.41
N PHE A 123 44.51 -48.27 18.15
CA PHE A 123 45.89 -48.58 17.76
C PHE A 123 45.92 -49.67 16.69
N ARG A 124 45.05 -50.67 16.79
CA ARG A 124 44.93 -51.72 15.77
C ARG A 124 44.30 -51.18 14.49
N PHE A 125 43.29 -50.32 14.59
CA PHE A 125 42.73 -49.59 13.44
C PHE A 125 43.77 -48.66 12.80
N LEU A 126 44.57 -47.94 13.60
CA LEU A 126 45.64 -47.10 13.04
C LEU A 126 46.71 -47.94 12.34
N ILE A 127 47.09 -49.09 12.92
CA ILE A 127 48.04 -50.02 12.30
C ILE A 127 47.45 -50.61 11.02
N ASP A 128 46.20 -51.07 11.04
CA ASP A 128 45.52 -51.65 9.87
C ASP A 128 45.27 -50.60 8.78
N LEU A 129 44.95 -49.35 9.15
CA LEU A 129 44.81 -48.21 8.24
C LEU A 129 46.14 -47.81 7.62
N VAL A 130 47.22 -47.74 8.42
CA VAL A 130 48.59 -47.47 7.95
C VAL A 130 49.09 -48.59 7.05
N PHE A 131 48.81 -49.85 7.37
CA PHE A 131 49.13 -51.00 6.51
C PHE A 131 48.30 -51.00 5.23
N GLU A 132 47.01 -50.69 5.26
CA GLU A 132 46.19 -50.56 4.05
C GLU A 132 46.62 -49.37 3.18
N THR A 133 46.99 -48.24 3.77
CA THR A 133 47.44 -47.05 3.01
C THR A 133 48.84 -47.20 2.45
N LEU A 134 49.76 -47.89 3.14
CA LEU A 134 51.11 -48.23 2.64
C LEU A 134 51.08 -49.25 1.48
N VAL A 135 50.05 -50.09 1.41
CA VAL A 135 49.90 -51.10 0.34
C VAL A 135 49.21 -50.52 -0.90
N LYS A 136 48.42 -49.45 -0.79
CA LYS A 136 47.54 -48.96 -1.87
C LYS A 136 47.81 -47.55 -2.41
N SER A 137 48.69 -46.75 -1.82
CA SER A 137 48.83 -45.32 -2.19
C SER A 137 50.30 -44.90 -2.33
N SER A 138 50.62 -44.03 -3.29
CA SER A 138 52.00 -43.62 -3.57
C SER A 138 52.51 -42.58 -2.55
N ASN A 139 53.83 -42.54 -2.33
CA ASN A 139 54.50 -41.69 -1.32
C ASN A 139 54.10 -40.19 -1.37
N ILE A 140 53.67 -39.69 -2.53
CA ILE A 140 53.30 -38.28 -2.75
C ILE A 140 51.97 -37.90 -2.08
N GLU A 141 51.00 -38.83 -2.02
CA GLU A 141 49.71 -38.57 -1.39
C GLU A 141 49.81 -38.58 0.15
N ILE A 142 50.74 -39.36 0.68
CA ILE A 142 51.05 -39.42 2.12
C ILE A 142 51.69 -38.09 2.56
N GLU A 143 52.63 -37.56 1.78
CA GLU A 143 53.32 -36.31 2.09
C GLU A 143 52.37 -35.11 2.09
N ASN A 144 51.46 -35.01 1.12
CA ASN A 144 50.46 -33.94 1.04
C ASN A 144 49.45 -34.00 2.20
N THR A 145 49.04 -35.20 2.61
CA THR A 145 48.08 -35.36 3.72
C THR A 145 48.71 -34.99 5.06
N VAL A 146 49.99 -35.36 5.26
CA VAL A 146 50.76 -34.99 6.46
C VAL A 146 51.04 -33.48 6.47
N GLN A 147 51.42 -32.87 5.35
CA GLN A 147 51.62 -31.41 5.29
C GLN A 147 50.33 -30.64 5.58
N THR A 148 49.18 -31.10 5.09
CA THR A 148 47.88 -30.47 5.35
C THR A 148 47.48 -30.57 6.83
N TYR A 149 47.79 -31.68 7.49
CA TYR A 149 47.45 -31.89 8.91
C TYR A 149 48.39 -31.16 9.88
N PHE A 150 49.65 -30.95 9.51
CA PHE A 150 50.67 -30.41 10.43
C PHE A 150 51.09 -28.95 10.16
N HIS A 151 50.65 -28.33 9.05
CA HIS A 151 50.99 -26.94 8.73
C HIS A 151 49.87 -25.89 8.83
N GLU A 152 48.65 -26.25 9.27
CA GLU A 152 47.75 -25.24 9.85
C GLU A 152 48.21 -24.88 11.27
N LYS A 153 49.26 -24.05 11.38
CA LYS A 153 49.38 -23.15 12.53
C LYS A 153 48.24 -22.14 12.41
N LYS A 154 47.06 -22.49 12.93
CA LYS A 154 46.19 -21.45 13.48
C LYS A 154 46.93 -20.91 14.70
N GLU A 155 47.40 -19.68 14.63
CA GLU A 155 47.64 -18.92 15.85
C GLU A 155 46.32 -18.99 16.64
N GLU A 156 46.32 -19.69 17.78
CA GLU A 156 45.21 -19.58 18.72
C GLU A 156 45.21 -18.13 19.22
N GLU A 157 44.41 -17.27 18.59
CA GLU A 157 44.07 -15.95 19.14
C GLU A 157 43.48 -16.19 20.54
N PHE A 158 44.25 -15.91 21.57
CA PHE A 158 43.72 -15.86 22.92
C PHE A 158 42.67 -14.74 22.96
N PRO A 159 41.44 -15.01 23.42
CA PRO A 159 40.40 -13.99 23.47
C PRO A 159 40.89 -12.81 24.31
N SER A 160 40.70 -11.58 23.79
CA SER A 160 41.01 -10.36 24.53
C SER A 160 40.23 -10.36 25.87
N PRO A 161 40.70 -9.65 26.91
CA PRO A 161 39.95 -9.49 28.15
C PRO A 161 38.52 -8.98 27.92
N VAL A 162 38.32 -8.18 26.87
CA VAL A 162 37.02 -7.67 26.42
C VAL A 162 36.17 -8.78 25.79
N SER A 163 36.74 -9.62 24.94
CA SER A 163 36.10 -10.81 24.37
C SER A 163 35.62 -11.78 25.44
N GLU A 164 36.45 -12.02 26.46
CA GLU A 164 36.10 -12.88 27.58
C GLU A 164 34.96 -12.26 28.41
N ALA A 165 35.00 -10.95 28.67
CA ALA A 165 33.95 -10.23 29.37
C ALA A 165 32.60 -10.28 28.62
N PHE A 166 32.62 -10.13 27.29
CA PHE A 166 31.44 -10.30 26.44
C PHE A 166 30.90 -11.73 26.45
N SER A 167 31.78 -12.74 26.47
CA SER A 167 31.38 -14.15 26.59
C SER A 167 30.65 -14.45 27.92
N LEU A 168 31.03 -13.74 28.98
CA LEU A 168 30.42 -13.87 30.31
C LEU A 168 29.05 -13.20 30.36
N ILE A 169 28.89 -12.01 29.75
CA ILE A 169 27.56 -11.36 29.62
C ILE A 169 26.56 -12.33 28.98
N GLY A 170 26.96 -13.03 27.91
CA GLY A 170 26.08 -13.96 27.20
C GLY A 170 25.56 -15.12 28.05
N LYS A 171 26.21 -15.43 29.19
CA LYS A 171 25.86 -16.53 30.10
C LYS A 171 24.99 -16.08 31.28
N ILE A 172 24.82 -14.78 31.50
CA ILE A 172 24.01 -14.25 32.61
C ILE A 172 22.52 -14.40 32.26
N ARG A 173 21.74 -14.99 33.18
CA ARG A 173 20.30 -15.22 33.00
C ARG A 173 19.40 -14.14 33.61
N ASP A 174 19.93 -13.34 34.53
CA ASP A 174 19.20 -12.26 35.21
C ASP A 174 19.37 -10.92 34.46
N PRO A 175 18.30 -10.30 33.92
CA PRO A 175 18.38 -9.04 33.18
C PRO A 175 19.00 -7.88 33.98
N GLY A 176 18.69 -7.77 35.29
CA GLY A 176 19.23 -6.70 36.13
C GLY A 176 20.73 -6.83 36.38
N ALA A 177 21.25 -8.07 36.42
CA ALA A 177 22.68 -8.34 36.46
C ALA A 177 23.37 -8.08 35.11
N VAL A 178 22.67 -8.25 33.99
CA VAL A 178 23.20 -7.96 32.65
C VAL A 178 23.48 -6.46 32.49
N ASP A 179 22.52 -5.58 32.80
CA ASP A 179 22.73 -4.13 32.67
C ASP A 179 23.86 -3.61 33.56
N LYS A 180 23.98 -4.13 34.79
CA LYS A 180 25.12 -3.85 35.67
C LYS A 180 26.44 -4.36 35.09
N GLY A 181 26.42 -5.52 34.41
CA GLY A 181 27.55 -6.08 33.69
C GLY A 181 27.98 -5.19 32.52
N ILE A 182 27.04 -4.77 31.68
CA ILE A 182 27.27 -3.84 30.56
C ILE A 182 27.88 -2.54 31.09
N SER A 183 27.26 -1.94 32.11
CA SER A 183 27.75 -0.70 32.74
C SER A 183 29.18 -0.82 33.27
N ARG A 184 29.59 -1.99 33.79
CA ARG A 184 30.98 -2.23 34.25
C ARG A 184 31.93 -2.37 33.07
N ILE A 185 31.55 -3.15 32.06
CA ILE A 185 32.38 -3.38 30.87
C ILE A 185 32.61 -2.08 30.13
N VAL A 186 31.57 -1.27 29.90
CA VAL A 186 31.68 0.03 29.23
C VAL A 186 32.68 0.97 29.90
N ARG A 187 32.78 0.96 31.25
CA ARG A 187 33.77 1.77 31.97
C ARG A 187 35.21 1.33 31.76
N THR A 188 35.43 0.07 31.38
CA THR A 188 36.76 -0.51 31.17
C THR A 188 37.18 -0.51 29.69
N LEU A 189 36.26 -0.20 28.76
CA LEU A 189 36.56 -0.17 27.33
C LEU A 189 37.49 1.00 26.99
N SER A 190 38.44 0.71 26.11
CA SER A 190 39.27 1.68 25.40
C SER A 190 38.71 1.94 23.99
N VAL A 191 39.25 2.96 23.31
CA VAL A 191 38.79 3.34 21.95
C VAL A 191 39.05 2.19 20.97
N GLU A 192 40.14 1.46 21.16
CA GLU A 192 40.54 0.29 20.37
C GLU A 192 39.53 -0.86 20.44
N ASP A 193 38.76 -0.95 21.53
CA ASP A 193 37.77 -2.01 21.76
C ASP A 193 36.41 -1.74 21.08
N SER A 194 36.25 -0.58 20.44
CA SER A 194 34.97 -0.13 19.86
C SER A 194 34.46 -1.09 18.78
N LEU A 195 35.35 -1.59 17.91
CA LEU A 195 34.98 -2.54 16.85
C LEU A 195 34.54 -3.89 17.43
N GLU A 196 35.27 -4.41 18.42
CA GLU A 196 34.92 -5.66 19.10
C GLU A 196 33.57 -5.55 19.82
N THR A 197 33.32 -4.40 20.43
CA THR A 197 32.03 -4.07 21.06
C THR A 197 30.89 -4.08 20.05
N LEU A 198 31.06 -3.45 18.89
CA LEU A 198 30.04 -3.46 17.83
C LEU A 198 29.80 -4.86 17.26
N MET A 199 30.84 -5.68 17.11
CA MET A 199 30.69 -7.09 16.71
C MET A 199 29.86 -7.88 17.72
N PHE A 200 30.06 -7.63 19.02
CA PHE A 200 29.27 -8.26 20.07
C PHE A 200 27.82 -7.79 20.05
N ILE A 201 27.58 -6.48 19.95
CA ILE A 201 26.25 -5.88 19.87
C ILE A 201 25.46 -6.47 18.69
N ARG A 202 26.08 -6.58 17.51
CA ARG A 202 25.47 -7.21 16.33
C ARG A 202 25.03 -8.65 16.58
N LYS A 203 25.79 -9.43 17.35
CA LYS A 203 25.41 -10.82 17.71
C LYS A 203 24.36 -10.87 18.83
N ASN A 204 24.12 -9.76 19.54
CA ASN A 204 23.28 -9.67 20.73
C ASN A 204 22.42 -8.39 20.72
N GLU A 205 21.63 -8.21 19.67
CA GLU A 205 20.91 -6.96 19.39
C GLU A 205 20.01 -6.47 20.54
N ARG A 206 19.50 -7.39 21.37
CA ARG A 206 18.73 -7.09 22.59
C ARG A 206 19.44 -6.17 23.59
N TYR A 207 20.76 -6.06 23.52
CA TYR A 207 21.57 -5.24 24.43
C TYR A 207 22.04 -3.92 23.79
N SER A 208 21.73 -3.68 22.51
CA SER A 208 22.23 -2.52 21.75
C SER A 208 21.94 -1.21 22.47
N LEU A 209 20.66 -0.98 22.83
CA LEU A 209 20.25 0.26 23.51
C LEU A 209 21.00 0.46 24.84
N SER A 210 21.10 -0.57 25.68
CA SER A 210 21.85 -0.49 26.94
C SER A 210 23.32 -0.15 26.70
N PHE A 211 23.97 -0.78 25.72
CA PHE A 211 25.37 -0.48 25.41
C PHE A 211 25.57 0.96 24.94
N PHE A 212 24.78 1.44 23.98
CA PHE A 212 24.90 2.80 23.49
C PHE A 212 24.58 3.84 24.57
N LEU A 213 23.55 3.59 25.39
CA LEU A 213 23.18 4.46 26.50
C LEU A 213 24.29 4.54 27.57
N TYR A 214 24.80 3.39 28.01
CA TYR A 214 25.88 3.39 29.00
C TYR A 214 27.17 3.95 28.42
N ALA A 215 27.50 3.69 27.15
CA ALA A 215 28.67 4.29 26.51
C ALA A 215 28.53 5.81 26.47
N TYR A 216 27.36 6.32 26.06
CA TYR A 216 27.10 7.76 26.04
C TYR A 216 27.26 8.42 27.42
N LEU A 217 26.72 7.78 28.46
CA LEU A 217 26.70 8.34 29.82
C LEU A 217 28.01 8.14 30.60
N LEU A 218 28.73 7.04 30.38
CA LEU A 218 29.86 6.62 31.22
C LEU A 218 31.20 6.64 30.49
N ASN A 219 31.22 6.57 29.16
CA ASN A 219 32.45 6.52 28.37
C ASN A 219 32.26 7.17 26.98
N LYS A 220 32.18 8.51 26.98
CA LYS A 220 31.84 9.30 25.80
C LYS A 220 32.82 9.13 24.64
N GLU A 221 34.09 8.86 24.91
CA GLU A 221 35.11 8.64 23.87
C GLU A 221 34.88 7.33 23.12
N VAL A 222 34.57 6.23 23.83
CA VAL A 222 34.17 4.96 23.21
C VAL A 222 32.85 5.10 22.46
N TYR A 223 31.88 5.84 23.01
CA TYR A 223 30.63 6.13 22.29
C TYR A 223 30.89 6.82 20.94
N LYS A 224 31.67 7.91 20.93
CA LYS A 224 32.01 8.63 19.70
C LYS A 224 32.74 7.71 18.71
N SER A 225 33.71 6.94 19.17
CA SER A 225 34.45 6.00 18.32
C SER A 225 33.53 4.93 17.71
N MET A 226 32.61 4.36 18.48
CA MET A 226 31.60 3.44 17.95
C MET A 226 30.71 4.11 16.90
N VAL A 227 30.24 5.35 17.15
CA VAL A 227 29.44 6.11 16.17
C VAL A 227 30.24 6.35 14.89
N ASP A 228 31.50 6.74 14.98
CA ASP A 228 32.36 6.98 13.81
C ASP A 228 32.52 5.70 12.98
N ILE A 229 32.77 4.54 13.63
CA ILE A 229 32.84 3.24 12.97
C ILE A 229 31.51 2.88 12.30
N ILE A 230 30.37 3.14 12.96
CA ILE A 230 29.04 2.88 12.39
C ILE A 230 28.81 3.71 11.12
N LEU A 231 29.16 4.99 11.15
CA LEU A 231 28.95 5.90 10.01
C LEU A 231 29.89 5.64 8.83
N GLU A 232 31.05 5.01 9.06
CA GLU A 232 32.02 4.71 8.01
C GLU A 232 31.88 3.30 7.45
N ASN A 233 31.23 2.39 8.17
CA ASN A 233 31.15 0.98 7.80
C ASN A 233 29.71 0.52 7.54
N LYS A 234 29.41 0.22 6.27
CA LYS A 234 28.11 -0.28 5.80
C LYS A 234 27.59 -1.49 6.57
N GLN A 235 28.48 -2.32 7.15
CA GLN A 235 28.07 -3.47 7.93
C GLN A 235 27.25 -3.09 9.18
N TYR A 236 27.54 -1.92 9.77
CA TYR A 236 26.93 -1.44 11.00
C TYR A 236 25.94 -0.29 10.76
N PHE A 237 26.04 0.41 9.64
CA PHE A 237 25.09 1.45 9.22
C PHE A 237 23.74 0.83 8.81
N LYS A 238 22.94 0.45 9.81
CA LYS A 238 21.62 -0.17 9.66
C LYS A 238 20.61 0.46 10.59
N LEU A 239 19.35 0.49 10.20
CA LEU A 239 18.26 1.07 11.00
C LEU A 239 18.23 0.53 12.45
N ASP A 240 18.43 -0.77 12.64
CA ASP A 240 18.41 -1.39 13.97
C ASP A 240 19.50 -0.89 14.92
N VAL A 241 20.62 -0.42 14.38
CA VAL A 241 21.72 0.17 15.15
C VAL A 241 21.51 1.67 15.31
N ILE A 242 21.15 2.37 14.23
CA ILE A 242 20.93 3.82 14.23
C ILE A 242 19.85 4.23 15.22
N LYS A 243 18.74 3.48 15.31
CA LYS A 243 17.66 3.75 16.27
C LYS A 243 18.08 3.65 17.74
N CYS A 244 19.21 2.99 18.03
CA CYS A 244 19.76 2.86 19.38
C CYS A 244 20.78 3.95 19.74
N LEU A 245 21.18 4.79 18.79
CA LEU A 245 22.09 5.90 19.05
C LEU A 245 21.38 6.96 19.89
N VAL A 246 22.07 7.44 20.93
CA VAL A 246 21.53 8.46 21.84
C VAL A 246 21.55 9.84 21.17
N GLU A 247 22.62 10.11 20.43
CA GLU A 247 22.84 11.34 19.67
C GLU A 247 22.78 11.01 18.18
N LEU A 248 21.81 11.62 17.48
CA LEU A 248 21.62 11.49 16.03
C LEU A 248 21.97 12.81 15.37
N ASP A 249 23.18 12.89 14.81
CA ASP A 249 23.62 14.05 14.03
C ASP A 249 23.21 13.88 12.56
N VAL A 250 22.16 14.59 12.17
CA VAL A 250 21.59 14.57 10.82
C VAL A 250 22.65 14.90 9.75
N LYS A 251 23.54 15.86 10.02
CA LYS A 251 24.57 16.29 9.07
C LYS A 251 25.60 15.21 8.78
N ARG A 252 25.84 14.33 9.76
CA ARG A 252 26.78 13.21 9.62
C ARG A 252 26.11 11.96 9.05
N ILE A 253 24.84 11.72 9.38
CA ILE A 253 24.10 10.51 9.00
C ILE A 253 23.66 10.58 7.54
N ILE A 254 22.99 11.67 7.13
CA ILE A 254 22.34 11.75 5.82
C ILE A 254 23.34 11.55 4.65
N PRO A 255 24.58 12.09 4.67
CA PRO A 255 25.55 11.85 3.59
C PRO A 255 26.05 10.40 3.46
N LYS A 256 25.78 9.55 4.45
CA LYS A 256 26.15 8.13 4.46
C LYS A 256 25.05 7.22 3.93
N ILE A 257 23.84 7.76 3.72
CA ILE A 257 22.70 6.99 3.26
C ILE A 257 22.85 6.63 1.79
N THR A 258 22.58 5.36 1.50
CA THR A 258 22.58 4.76 0.17
C THR A 258 21.27 4.02 -0.07
N ASP A 259 21.03 3.50 -1.27
CA ASP A 259 19.86 2.65 -1.56
C ASP A 259 19.68 1.49 -0.56
N GLU A 260 20.76 0.87 -0.09
CA GLU A 260 20.72 -0.21 0.92
C GLU A 260 20.27 0.22 2.33
N SER A 261 20.22 1.52 2.61
CA SER A 261 19.91 2.10 3.93
C SER A 261 18.83 3.19 3.86
N VAL A 262 17.97 3.14 2.85
CA VAL A 262 16.85 4.07 2.64
C VAL A 262 15.90 4.11 3.83
N ASP A 263 15.73 2.99 4.52
CA ASP A 263 14.93 2.86 5.75
C ASP A 263 15.43 3.78 6.88
N VAL A 264 16.74 4.06 6.94
CA VAL A 264 17.32 5.04 7.85
C VAL A 264 16.84 6.45 7.53
N LEU A 265 16.71 6.80 6.24
CA LEU A 265 16.20 8.12 5.85
C LEU A 265 14.75 8.32 6.29
N SER A 266 13.88 7.33 6.01
CA SER A 266 12.49 7.34 6.48
C SER A 266 12.41 7.49 8.00
N TYR A 267 13.25 6.76 8.75
CA TYR A 267 13.30 6.86 10.21
C TYR A 267 13.71 8.26 10.70
N VAL A 268 14.78 8.84 10.14
CA VAL A 268 15.27 10.16 10.56
C VAL A 268 14.23 11.25 10.26
N ILE A 269 13.53 11.18 9.12
CA ILE A 269 12.45 12.12 8.78
C ILE A 269 11.32 12.06 9.82
N ARG A 270 10.93 10.85 10.26
CA ARG A 270 9.86 10.66 11.26
C ARG A 270 10.27 11.12 12.67
N GLU A 271 11.47 10.77 13.11
CA GLU A 271 11.90 11.03 14.49
C GLU A 271 12.49 12.43 14.71
N ARG A 272 12.74 13.18 13.63
CA ARG A 272 13.37 14.51 13.67
C ARG A 272 12.61 15.51 12.81
N GLU A 273 11.32 15.68 13.09
CA GLU A 273 10.45 16.64 12.38
C GLU A 273 11.04 18.05 12.27
N THR A 274 11.73 18.54 13.32
CA THR A 274 12.37 19.87 13.32
C THR A 274 13.52 20.00 12.32
N HIS A 275 14.10 18.90 11.87
CA HIS A 275 15.22 18.86 10.92
C HIS A 275 14.78 18.50 9.50
N VAL A 276 13.48 18.26 9.26
CA VAL A 276 12.97 17.83 7.93
C VAL A 276 13.38 18.81 6.84
N LYS A 277 13.29 20.12 7.08
CA LYS A 277 13.75 21.14 6.13
C LYS A 277 15.23 20.96 5.75
N GLU A 278 16.10 20.79 6.73
CA GLU A 278 17.53 20.59 6.52
C GLU A 278 17.82 19.27 5.77
N ILE A 279 17.09 18.21 6.12
CA ILE A 279 17.19 16.91 5.43
C ILE A 279 16.83 17.06 3.95
N VAL A 280 15.71 17.71 3.65
CA VAL A 280 15.24 17.89 2.27
C VAL A 280 16.17 18.79 1.47
N GLU A 281 16.72 19.86 2.07
CA GLU A 281 17.76 20.67 1.44
C GLU A 281 18.97 19.81 1.06
N MET A 282 19.44 18.94 1.96
CA MET A 282 20.56 18.04 1.66
C MET A 282 20.23 16.97 0.60
N ILE A 283 19.00 16.47 0.55
CA ILE A 283 18.54 15.61 -0.56
C ILE A 283 18.62 16.38 -1.89
N SER A 284 18.15 17.64 -1.92
CA SER A 284 18.15 18.47 -3.13
C SER A 284 19.55 18.86 -3.62
N GLU A 285 20.52 18.92 -2.69
CA GLU A 285 21.94 19.16 -2.97
C GLU A 285 22.70 17.88 -3.38
N GLU A 286 21.98 16.78 -3.66
CA GLU A 286 22.55 15.48 -4.05
C GLU A 286 23.55 14.92 -3.03
N LYS A 287 23.42 15.29 -1.74
CA LYS A 287 24.25 14.74 -0.66
C LYS A 287 23.88 13.31 -0.27
N VAL A 288 22.79 12.77 -0.85
CA VAL A 288 22.25 11.44 -0.52
C VAL A 288 22.36 10.55 -1.75
N ALA A 289 23.01 9.40 -1.61
CA ALA A 289 23.26 8.47 -2.71
C ALA A 289 22.12 7.45 -2.87
N ILE A 290 20.90 7.93 -3.06
CA ILE A 290 19.70 7.11 -3.27
C ILE A 290 19.19 7.32 -4.71
N GLY A 291 18.79 6.24 -5.36
CA GLY A 291 18.13 6.26 -6.66
C GLY A 291 16.74 6.91 -6.62
N ARG A 292 16.19 7.22 -7.79
CA ARG A 292 14.88 7.91 -7.88
C ARG A 292 13.74 7.11 -7.24
N GLU A 293 13.72 5.81 -7.45
CA GLU A 293 12.71 4.89 -6.90
C GLU A 293 12.70 4.90 -5.36
N GLY A 294 13.88 4.82 -4.73
CA GLY A 294 14.00 4.87 -3.27
C GLY A 294 13.55 6.22 -2.70
N LEU A 295 13.89 7.34 -3.35
CA LEU A 295 13.42 8.66 -2.94
C LEU A 295 11.89 8.81 -3.04
N LEU A 296 11.28 8.24 -4.08
CA LEU A 296 9.82 8.24 -4.22
C LEU A 296 9.15 7.44 -3.11
N GLU A 297 9.70 6.28 -2.75
CA GLU A 297 9.15 5.46 -1.67
C GLU A 297 9.25 6.18 -0.31
N VAL A 298 10.38 6.82 -0.02
CA VAL A 298 10.54 7.68 1.17
C VAL A 298 9.50 8.80 1.19
N PHE A 299 9.26 9.44 0.03
CA PHE A 299 8.27 10.50 -0.07
C PHE A 299 6.85 9.99 0.21
N LYS A 300 6.48 8.83 -0.36
CA LYS A 300 5.17 8.17 -0.12
C LYS A 300 4.97 7.83 1.35
N GLU A 301 5.94 7.17 1.97
CA GLU A 301 5.88 6.71 3.37
C GLU A 301 5.82 7.86 4.39
N ASN A 302 6.32 9.04 4.01
CA ASN A 302 6.48 10.19 4.90
C ASN A 302 5.77 11.44 4.37
N TYR A 303 4.74 11.26 3.53
CA TYR A 303 4.04 12.36 2.87
C TYR A 303 3.56 13.45 3.85
N GLY A 304 3.06 13.07 5.02
CA GLY A 304 2.59 14.02 6.04
C GLY A 304 3.64 15.04 6.46
N ALA A 305 4.90 14.62 6.56
CA ALA A 305 6.04 15.47 6.92
C ALA A 305 6.68 16.17 5.70
N LEU A 306 6.55 15.59 4.51
CA LEU A 306 7.26 16.02 3.30
C LEU A 306 6.42 16.83 2.31
N LYS A 307 5.08 16.82 2.42
CA LYS A 307 4.17 17.47 1.47
C LYS A 307 4.50 18.95 1.21
N ASP A 308 4.87 19.70 2.25
CA ASP A 308 5.16 21.13 2.17
C ASP A 308 6.53 21.40 1.51
N TYR A 309 7.34 20.36 1.32
CA TYR A 309 8.65 20.40 0.69
C TYR A 309 8.69 19.69 -0.67
N ALA A 310 7.53 19.35 -1.26
CA ALA A 310 7.45 18.62 -2.53
C ALA A 310 8.25 19.26 -3.68
N SER A 311 8.37 20.59 -3.69
CA SER A 311 9.12 21.36 -4.70
C SER A 311 10.62 20.98 -4.76
N TYR A 312 11.21 20.56 -3.64
CA TYR A 312 12.61 20.14 -3.57
C TYR A 312 12.86 18.80 -4.26
N PHE A 313 11.84 17.95 -4.36
CA PHE A 313 11.94 16.63 -4.97
C PHE A 313 11.79 16.64 -6.49
N ARG A 314 11.38 17.78 -7.10
CA ARG A 314 11.14 17.91 -8.55
C ARG A 314 10.32 16.73 -9.10
N LEU A 315 9.20 16.44 -8.44
CA LEU A 315 8.34 15.32 -8.81
C LEU A 315 7.64 15.61 -10.13
N SER A 316 7.62 14.62 -11.02
CA SER A 316 6.82 14.64 -12.24
C SER A 316 5.35 14.35 -11.94
N ASP A 317 4.45 14.71 -12.87
CA ASP A 317 3.02 14.40 -12.76
C ASP A 317 2.75 12.90 -12.59
N GLN A 318 3.52 12.04 -13.27
CA GLN A 318 3.36 10.58 -13.17
C GLN A 318 3.72 10.06 -11.78
N GLU A 319 4.81 10.58 -11.20
CA GLU A 319 5.23 10.23 -9.84
C GLU A 319 4.22 10.71 -8.79
N LEU A 320 3.66 11.92 -8.96
CA LEU A 320 2.60 12.43 -8.08
C LEU A 320 1.30 11.63 -8.19
N ILE A 321 0.94 11.19 -9.40
CA ILE A 321 -0.18 10.26 -9.61
C ILE A 321 0.08 8.94 -8.88
N GLU A 322 1.31 8.41 -8.93
CA GLU A 322 1.67 7.18 -8.23
C GLU A 322 1.61 7.34 -6.71
N ILE A 323 2.09 8.45 -6.16
CA ILE A 323 1.98 8.78 -4.74
C ILE A 323 0.50 8.84 -4.32
N SER A 324 -0.35 9.45 -5.16
CA SER A 324 -1.78 9.60 -4.91
C SER A 324 -2.56 8.29 -4.96
N LYS A 325 -2.03 7.21 -5.56
CA LYS A 325 -2.65 5.88 -5.48
C LYS A 325 -2.74 5.38 -4.04
N SER A 326 -1.66 5.58 -3.28
CA SER A 326 -1.57 5.09 -1.89
C SER A 326 -1.96 6.14 -0.85
N ASN A 327 -2.02 7.42 -1.21
CA ASN A 327 -2.33 8.51 -0.27
C ASN A 327 -3.29 9.55 -0.85
N ASP A 328 -4.52 9.58 -0.34
CA ASP A 328 -5.56 10.50 -0.80
C ASP A 328 -5.24 11.98 -0.52
N GLN A 329 -4.44 12.28 0.50
CA GLN A 329 -4.02 13.66 0.82
C GLN A 329 -3.13 14.25 -0.28
N ALA A 330 -2.50 13.41 -1.10
CA ALA A 330 -1.65 13.84 -2.21
C ALA A 330 -2.44 14.27 -3.46
N LEU A 331 -3.76 14.02 -3.50
CA LEU A 331 -4.58 14.33 -4.68
C LEU A 331 -4.61 15.82 -5.02
N ALA A 332 -4.66 16.69 -4.01
CA ALA A 332 -4.68 18.14 -4.22
C ALA A 332 -3.37 18.64 -4.84
N LEU A 333 -2.23 18.25 -4.24
CA LEU A 333 -0.90 18.56 -4.76
C LEU A 333 -0.69 18.03 -6.19
N THR A 334 -1.14 16.80 -6.46
CA THR A 334 -1.07 16.20 -7.79
C THR A 334 -1.89 16.96 -8.80
N LEU A 335 -3.13 17.34 -8.43
CA LEU A 335 -3.97 18.14 -9.31
C LEU A 335 -3.32 19.50 -9.60
N GLU A 336 -2.70 20.13 -8.60
CA GLU A 336 -1.98 21.40 -8.77
C GLU A 336 -0.83 21.31 -9.78
N SER A 337 -0.10 20.19 -9.83
CA SER A 337 0.99 20.00 -10.82
C SER A 337 0.47 19.78 -12.24
N VAL A 338 -0.75 19.25 -12.40
CA VAL A 338 -1.32 18.96 -13.72
C VAL A 338 -1.60 20.26 -14.49
N GLU A 339 -0.85 20.49 -15.56
CA GLU A 339 -1.02 21.63 -16.48
C GLU A 339 -1.68 21.24 -17.81
N SER A 340 -1.56 19.98 -18.23
CA SER A 340 -2.04 19.50 -19.53
C SER A 340 -3.37 18.75 -19.44
N GLN A 341 -4.15 18.76 -20.54
CA GLN A 341 -5.39 17.98 -20.62
C GLN A 341 -5.14 16.46 -20.58
N GLU A 342 -3.99 16.00 -21.08
CA GLU A 342 -3.59 14.60 -21.00
C GLU A 342 -3.29 14.20 -19.54
N GLY A 343 -2.55 15.04 -18.81
CA GLY A 343 -2.35 14.87 -17.37
C GLY A 343 -3.68 14.86 -16.60
N MET A 344 -4.62 15.74 -16.95
CA MET A 344 -5.96 15.76 -16.33
C MET A 344 -6.73 14.47 -16.61
N ASN A 345 -6.60 13.91 -17.81
CA ASN A 345 -7.22 12.63 -18.14
C ASN A 345 -6.62 11.49 -17.29
N SER A 346 -5.30 11.42 -17.15
CA SER A 346 -4.61 10.43 -16.31
C SER A 346 -4.96 10.60 -14.84
N PHE A 347 -5.06 11.83 -14.35
CA PHE A 347 -5.50 12.14 -12.98
C PHE A 347 -6.93 11.68 -12.72
N VAL A 348 -7.88 11.95 -13.62
CA VAL A 348 -9.26 11.47 -13.47
C VAL A 348 -9.35 9.94 -13.61
N ASP A 349 -8.47 9.32 -14.39
CA ASP A 349 -8.38 7.86 -14.46
C ASP A 349 -7.95 7.26 -13.11
N LEU A 350 -7.03 7.90 -12.38
CA LEU A 350 -6.71 7.55 -10.99
C LEU A 350 -7.94 7.67 -10.07
N LEU A 351 -8.75 8.72 -10.23
CA LEU A 351 -9.95 8.92 -9.39
C LEU A 351 -11.00 7.81 -9.55
N LYS A 352 -10.92 6.97 -10.60
CA LYS A 352 -11.82 5.81 -10.76
C LYS A 352 -11.62 4.75 -9.66
N GLU A 353 -10.40 4.66 -9.11
CA GLU A 353 -10.06 3.72 -8.03
C GLU A 353 -10.39 4.28 -6.63
N LYS A 354 -10.73 5.57 -6.55
CA LYS A 354 -11.03 6.28 -5.29
C LYS A 354 -12.51 6.29 -4.97
N GLU A 355 -12.83 6.31 -3.67
CA GLU A 355 -14.20 6.44 -3.19
C GLU A 355 -14.82 7.79 -3.54
N ASP A 356 -16.15 7.83 -3.66
CA ASP A 356 -16.87 9.06 -4.02
C ASP A 356 -16.70 10.17 -2.97
N THR A 357 -16.59 9.83 -1.68
CA THR A 357 -16.31 10.75 -0.56
C THR A 357 -15.03 11.55 -0.81
N VAL A 358 -13.94 10.84 -1.12
CA VAL A 358 -12.62 11.43 -1.38
C VAL A 358 -12.66 12.37 -2.58
N VAL A 359 -13.31 11.96 -3.67
CA VAL A 359 -13.45 12.80 -4.87
C VAL A 359 -14.28 14.04 -4.58
N VAL A 360 -15.37 13.91 -3.81
CA VAL A 360 -16.19 15.05 -3.41
C VAL A 360 -15.38 16.03 -2.54
N ASP A 361 -14.63 15.52 -1.58
CA ASP A 361 -13.81 16.38 -0.69
C ASP A 361 -12.69 17.09 -1.46
N LEU A 362 -12.09 16.44 -2.45
CA LEU A 362 -11.16 17.08 -3.39
C LEU A 362 -11.84 18.20 -4.20
N VAL A 363 -13.04 17.97 -4.74
CA VAL A 363 -13.75 19.02 -5.49
C VAL A 363 -14.13 20.19 -4.57
N LYS A 364 -14.50 19.92 -3.31
CA LYS A 364 -14.82 20.95 -2.31
C LYS A 364 -13.62 21.79 -1.90
N SER A 365 -12.43 21.20 -1.81
CA SER A 365 -11.23 21.91 -1.38
C SER A 365 -10.71 22.91 -2.41
N LEU A 366 -11.15 22.80 -3.66
CA LEU A 366 -10.76 23.70 -4.75
C LEU A 366 -11.58 24.98 -4.77
N GLU A 367 -10.88 26.10 -4.92
CA GLU A 367 -11.48 27.39 -5.25
C GLU A 367 -12.16 27.35 -6.62
N ASP A 368 -13.22 28.13 -6.78
CA ASP A 368 -13.92 28.23 -8.05
C ASP A 368 -13.03 28.91 -9.10
N GLY A 369 -12.67 28.15 -10.13
CA GLY A 369 -11.75 28.59 -11.16
C GLY A 369 -11.68 27.61 -12.34
N PRO A 370 -10.88 27.93 -13.37
CA PRO A 370 -10.81 27.13 -14.60
C PRO A 370 -10.33 25.70 -14.36
N LYS A 371 -9.49 25.50 -13.34
CA LYS A 371 -8.93 24.19 -12.98
C LYS A 371 -10.00 23.27 -12.38
N LYS A 372 -10.84 23.79 -11.50
CA LYS A 372 -11.99 23.09 -10.93
C LYS A 372 -13.02 22.74 -12.01
N GLU A 373 -13.29 23.67 -12.92
CA GLU A 373 -14.17 23.43 -14.06
C GLU A 373 -13.64 22.30 -14.97
N SER A 374 -12.36 22.35 -15.34
CA SER A 374 -11.71 21.31 -16.15
C SER A 374 -11.76 19.93 -15.47
N LEU A 375 -11.54 19.89 -14.15
CA LEU A 375 -11.67 18.66 -13.36
C LEU A 375 -13.09 18.09 -13.44
N ILE A 376 -14.13 18.90 -13.14
CA ILE A 376 -15.53 18.45 -13.14
C ILE A 376 -15.95 17.98 -14.54
N GLN A 377 -15.61 18.72 -15.59
CA GLN A 377 -15.90 18.31 -16.97
C GLN A 377 -15.21 16.98 -17.33
N THR A 378 -13.96 16.79 -16.90
CA THR A 378 -13.22 15.56 -17.17
C THR A 378 -13.78 14.38 -16.37
N ILE A 379 -14.20 14.61 -15.12
CA ILE A 379 -14.92 13.63 -14.29
C ILE A 379 -16.20 13.17 -15.00
N LEU A 380 -17.04 14.11 -15.44
CA LEU A 380 -18.31 13.80 -16.13
C LEU A 380 -18.11 13.03 -17.44
N ARG A 381 -16.96 13.19 -18.09
CA ARG A 381 -16.62 12.49 -19.34
C ARG A 381 -15.99 11.11 -19.12
N ARG A 382 -15.14 10.95 -18.10
CA ARG A 382 -14.27 9.76 -17.95
C ARG A 382 -14.63 8.87 -16.77
N ARG A 383 -15.25 9.37 -15.71
CA ARG A 383 -15.58 8.62 -14.50
C ARG A 383 -17.09 8.40 -14.41
N ALA A 384 -17.49 7.20 -13.99
CA ALA A 384 -18.90 6.94 -13.71
C ALA A 384 -19.35 7.78 -12.50
N VAL A 385 -20.36 8.63 -12.69
CA VAL A 385 -20.91 9.47 -11.61
C VAL A 385 -22.08 8.73 -10.97
N LYS A 386 -21.87 8.26 -9.74
CA LYS A 386 -22.83 7.48 -8.94
C LYS A 386 -22.81 7.96 -7.48
N GLY A 387 -23.66 7.36 -6.65
CA GLY A 387 -23.60 7.49 -5.19
C GLY A 387 -23.57 8.94 -4.71
N GLN A 388 -22.63 9.22 -3.80
CA GLN A 388 -22.47 10.54 -3.19
C GLN A 388 -21.95 11.59 -4.17
N LEU A 389 -21.09 11.20 -5.13
CA LEU A 389 -20.59 12.14 -6.13
C LEU A 389 -21.73 12.65 -7.01
N ARG A 390 -22.65 11.77 -7.42
CA ARG A 390 -23.85 12.16 -8.18
C ARG A 390 -24.66 13.20 -7.41
N ILE A 391 -24.96 12.92 -6.15
CA ILE A 391 -25.77 13.82 -5.31
C ILE A 391 -25.08 15.18 -5.19
N TYR A 392 -23.80 15.20 -4.83
CA TYR A 392 -23.03 16.43 -4.70
C TYR A 392 -22.98 17.25 -6.00
N LEU A 393 -22.73 16.61 -7.14
CA LEU A 393 -22.64 17.33 -8.42
C LEU A 393 -23.99 17.91 -8.85
N LEU A 394 -25.09 17.19 -8.62
CA LEU A 394 -26.43 17.69 -8.92
C LEU A 394 -26.82 18.85 -7.99
N ASP A 395 -26.57 18.74 -6.69
CA ASP A 395 -26.96 19.78 -5.73
C ASP A 395 -26.20 21.10 -5.93
N ASN A 396 -24.98 21.05 -6.46
CA ASN A 396 -24.10 22.22 -6.55
C ASN A 396 -23.90 22.78 -7.98
N TYR A 397 -24.07 21.96 -9.02
CA TYR A 397 -23.71 22.35 -10.40
C TYR A 397 -24.83 22.20 -11.43
N LEU A 398 -26.02 21.74 -11.04
CA LEU A 398 -27.12 21.54 -11.99
C LEU A 398 -27.62 22.83 -12.64
N GLU A 399 -27.68 23.92 -11.87
CA GLU A 399 -28.10 25.25 -12.35
C GLU A 399 -27.02 25.97 -13.17
N ASP A 400 -25.78 25.44 -13.19
CA ASP A 400 -24.69 26.01 -13.96
C ASP A 400 -24.75 25.52 -15.43
N SER A 401 -24.98 26.47 -16.34
CA SER A 401 -25.06 26.21 -17.79
C SER A 401 -23.84 25.48 -18.37
N ARG A 402 -22.65 25.60 -17.74
CA ARG A 402 -21.42 24.93 -18.19
C ARG A 402 -21.46 23.42 -18.00
N PHE A 403 -22.17 22.95 -16.98
CA PHE A 403 -22.23 21.52 -16.61
C PHE A 403 -23.58 20.88 -16.93
N MET A 404 -24.63 21.68 -17.10
CA MET A 404 -26.00 21.19 -17.25
C MET A 404 -26.14 20.06 -18.28
N TYR A 405 -25.69 20.27 -19.52
CA TYR A 405 -25.78 19.24 -20.57
C TYR A 405 -25.01 17.95 -20.24
N ALA A 406 -23.91 18.06 -19.51
CA ALA A 406 -23.12 16.91 -19.07
C ALA A 406 -23.75 16.20 -17.86
N LEU A 407 -24.57 16.90 -17.07
CA LEU A 407 -25.27 16.37 -15.91
C LEU A 407 -26.62 15.71 -16.26
N LEU A 408 -27.22 16.06 -17.40
CA LEU A 408 -28.50 15.51 -17.88
C LEU A 408 -28.61 13.96 -17.79
N PRO A 409 -27.61 13.15 -18.17
CA PRO A 409 -27.71 11.69 -18.09
C PRO A 409 -27.85 11.13 -16.67
N TYR A 410 -27.56 11.95 -15.65
CA TYR A 410 -27.61 11.57 -14.24
C TYR A 410 -28.90 12.04 -13.55
N LEU A 411 -29.77 12.76 -14.24
CA LEU A 411 -31.07 13.17 -13.73
C LEU A 411 -32.10 12.03 -13.84
N GLU A 412 -33.11 12.10 -12.98
CA GLU A 412 -34.30 11.28 -13.18
C GLU A 412 -35.12 11.81 -14.36
N LYS A 413 -35.84 10.93 -15.06
CA LYS A 413 -36.65 11.32 -16.22
C LYS A 413 -37.61 12.48 -15.91
N SER A 414 -38.26 12.46 -14.75
CA SER A 414 -39.14 13.53 -14.25
C SER A 414 -38.46 14.88 -14.20
N ASP A 415 -37.19 14.93 -13.81
CA ASP A 415 -36.44 16.18 -13.69
C ASP A 415 -35.93 16.67 -15.04
N VAL A 416 -35.54 15.77 -15.96
CA VAL A 416 -35.13 16.14 -17.33
C VAL A 416 -36.20 17.00 -18.00
N TYR A 417 -37.47 16.64 -17.85
CA TYR A 417 -38.59 17.38 -18.43
C TYR A 417 -38.64 18.85 -18.01
N LYS A 418 -38.25 19.17 -16.78
CA LYS A 418 -38.29 20.54 -16.24
C LYS A 418 -37.39 21.49 -17.03
N TYR A 419 -36.29 20.97 -17.57
CA TYR A 419 -35.25 21.77 -18.23
C TYR A 419 -35.39 21.84 -19.75
N ILE A 420 -36.22 20.98 -20.36
CA ILE A 420 -36.46 21.00 -21.82
C ILE A 420 -36.86 22.38 -22.36
N PRO A 421 -37.81 23.13 -21.73
CA PRO A 421 -38.25 24.42 -22.26
C PRO A 421 -37.12 25.46 -22.38
N ASP A 422 -36.17 25.43 -21.44
CA ASP A 422 -35.12 26.43 -21.33
C ASP A 422 -33.84 26.04 -22.07
N TYR A 423 -33.51 24.74 -22.09
CA TYR A 423 -32.25 24.25 -22.64
C TYR A 423 -32.35 23.68 -24.05
N VAL A 424 -33.54 23.36 -24.57
CA VAL A 424 -33.70 22.99 -25.99
C VAL A 424 -33.88 24.26 -26.83
N VAL A 425 -32.76 24.81 -27.28
CA VAL A 425 -32.69 26.10 -27.98
C VAL A 425 -32.27 25.96 -29.45
N ASP A 426 -31.54 24.89 -29.77
CA ASP A 426 -31.00 24.62 -31.11
C ASP A 426 -30.93 23.11 -31.41
N SER A 427 -30.42 22.76 -32.59
CA SER A 427 -30.28 21.37 -33.01
C SER A 427 -29.27 20.57 -32.17
N GLU A 428 -28.25 21.22 -31.60
CA GLU A 428 -27.21 20.56 -30.82
C GLU A 428 -27.74 20.16 -29.44
N SER A 429 -28.31 21.11 -28.72
CA SER A 429 -29.03 20.89 -27.46
C SER A 429 -30.15 19.86 -27.61
N LEU A 430 -30.98 19.94 -28.66
CA LEU A 430 -31.98 18.92 -28.96
C LEU A 430 -31.35 17.52 -29.06
N ASN A 431 -30.21 17.40 -29.74
CA ASN A 431 -29.53 16.12 -29.88
C ASN A 431 -29.01 15.56 -28.56
N VAL A 432 -28.67 16.40 -27.58
CA VAL A 432 -28.30 15.97 -26.23
C VAL A 432 -29.50 15.33 -25.52
N PHE A 433 -30.66 16.00 -25.53
CA PHE A 433 -31.88 15.46 -24.91
C PHE A 433 -32.34 14.17 -25.59
N LEU A 434 -32.21 14.05 -26.92
CA LEU A 434 -32.57 12.83 -27.65
C LEU A 434 -31.63 11.63 -27.37
N ARG A 435 -30.54 11.80 -26.61
CA ARG A 435 -29.75 10.66 -26.11
C ARG A 435 -30.34 10.03 -24.85
N ILE A 436 -31.22 10.75 -24.14
CA ILE A 436 -31.76 10.35 -22.84
C ILE A 436 -33.27 10.09 -22.86
N MET A 437 -33.98 10.49 -23.92
CA MET A 437 -35.42 10.29 -24.08
C MET A 437 -35.82 10.00 -25.53
N GLU A 438 -37.03 9.45 -25.71
CA GLU A 438 -37.55 9.11 -27.04
C GLU A 438 -38.11 10.32 -27.79
N CYS A 439 -38.07 10.28 -29.13
CA CYS A 439 -38.61 11.33 -30.00
C CYS A 439 -40.10 11.59 -29.74
N SER A 440 -40.89 10.51 -29.66
CA SER A 440 -42.33 10.55 -29.36
C SER A 440 -42.62 11.15 -27.97
N GLU A 441 -41.84 10.74 -26.96
CA GLU A 441 -41.91 11.23 -25.58
C GLU A 441 -41.68 12.75 -25.52
N LEU A 442 -40.64 13.25 -26.21
CA LEU A 442 -40.38 14.69 -26.32
C LEU A 442 -41.52 15.42 -27.04
N LEU A 443 -42.00 14.91 -28.18
CA LEU A 443 -43.10 15.53 -28.91
C LEU A 443 -44.37 15.65 -28.07
N ILE A 444 -44.72 14.61 -27.31
CA ILE A 444 -45.86 14.64 -26.39
C ILE A 444 -45.64 15.70 -25.30
N PHE A 445 -44.45 15.74 -24.69
CA PHE A 445 -44.13 16.71 -23.66
C PHE A 445 -44.20 18.15 -24.16
N VAL A 446 -43.72 18.43 -25.37
CA VAL A 446 -43.72 19.78 -25.94
C VAL A 446 -45.13 20.38 -26.03
N HIS A 447 -46.15 19.55 -26.26
CA HIS A 447 -47.55 20.00 -26.26
C HIS A 447 -48.11 20.33 -24.86
N ARG A 448 -47.38 19.99 -23.80
CA ARG A 448 -47.73 20.25 -22.40
C ARG A 448 -46.93 21.42 -21.80
N ILE A 449 -46.04 22.03 -22.57
CA ILE A 449 -45.29 23.22 -22.15
C ILE A 449 -46.25 24.42 -22.13
N PRO A 450 -46.38 25.15 -21.00
CA PRO A 450 -47.32 26.28 -20.88
C PRO A 450 -46.90 27.48 -21.75
N GLU A 451 -45.60 27.70 -21.92
CA GLU A 451 -45.06 28.77 -22.76
C GLU A 451 -45.10 28.40 -24.24
N VAL A 452 -46.17 28.82 -24.93
CA VAL A 452 -46.43 28.49 -26.35
C VAL A 452 -45.26 28.86 -27.27
N SER A 453 -44.55 29.98 -27.02
CA SER A 453 -43.40 30.40 -27.82
C SER A 453 -42.23 29.39 -27.76
N LYS A 454 -41.90 28.89 -26.56
CA LYS A 454 -40.88 27.86 -26.36
C LYS A 454 -41.33 26.53 -26.99
N ALA A 455 -42.59 26.16 -26.80
CA ALA A 455 -43.17 24.96 -27.39
C ALA A 455 -43.07 24.96 -28.93
N ILE A 456 -43.44 26.07 -29.57
CA ILE A 456 -43.34 26.22 -31.04
C ILE A 456 -41.87 26.12 -31.49
N ARG A 457 -40.93 26.79 -30.81
CA ARG A 457 -39.50 26.71 -31.13
C ARG A 457 -39.01 25.26 -31.12
N ILE A 458 -39.35 24.51 -30.07
CA ILE A 458 -38.92 23.11 -29.93
C ILE A 458 -39.60 22.22 -30.98
N LEU A 459 -40.91 22.39 -31.23
CA LEU A 459 -41.59 21.67 -32.32
C LEU A 459 -40.92 21.91 -33.67
N ASP A 460 -40.60 23.16 -33.99
CA ASP A 460 -39.94 23.51 -35.26
C ASP A 460 -38.55 22.87 -35.36
N LEU A 461 -37.80 22.75 -34.25
CA LEU A 461 -36.54 21.99 -34.21
C LEU A 461 -36.78 20.48 -34.45
N CYS A 462 -37.79 19.89 -33.82
CA CYS A 462 -38.17 18.49 -34.02
C CYS A 462 -38.55 18.21 -35.49
N PHE A 463 -39.32 19.09 -36.12
CA PHE A 463 -39.69 18.95 -37.54
C PHE A 463 -38.50 19.08 -38.49
N LYS A 464 -37.52 19.94 -38.17
CA LYS A 464 -36.28 20.09 -38.97
C LYS A 464 -35.30 18.94 -38.79
N SER A 465 -35.34 18.24 -37.66
CA SER A 465 -34.45 17.12 -37.37
C SER A 465 -34.81 15.86 -38.18
N SER A 466 -33.80 15.16 -38.69
CA SER A 466 -33.93 13.89 -39.39
C SER A 466 -34.17 12.70 -38.45
N LYS A 467 -33.98 12.88 -37.14
CA LYS A 467 -34.21 11.83 -36.13
C LYS A 467 -35.69 11.52 -35.89
N PHE A 468 -36.59 12.44 -36.24
CA PHE A 468 -38.03 12.27 -36.08
C PHE A 468 -38.63 11.68 -37.35
N GLY A 469 -39.09 10.44 -37.24
CA GLY A 469 -39.73 9.70 -38.32
C GLY A 469 -41.24 9.84 -38.31
N GLU A 470 -41.88 9.25 -39.33
CA GLU A 470 -43.33 9.23 -39.49
C GLU A 470 -44.05 8.63 -38.25
N SER A 471 -43.50 7.54 -37.71
CA SER A 471 -44.05 6.84 -36.54
C SER A 471 -44.13 7.72 -35.29
N ASP A 472 -43.15 8.59 -35.06
CA ASP A 472 -43.09 9.44 -33.87
C ASP A 472 -44.23 10.47 -33.87
N PHE A 473 -44.47 11.08 -35.03
CA PHE A 473 -45.56 12.04 -35.19
C PHE A 473 -46.93 11.36 -35.16
N LEU A 474 -47.07 10.19 -35.80
CA LEU A 474 -48.31 9.41 -35.72
C LEU A 474 -48.65 9.04 -34.28
N PHE A 475 -47.68 8.51 -33.53
CA PHE A 475 -47.86 8.13 -32.13
C PHE A 475 -48.22 9.35 -31.26
N THR A 476 -47.54 10.48 -31.48
CA THR A 476 -47.85 11.73 -30.76
C THR A 476 -49.28 12.18 -31.02
N LEU A 477 -49.68 12.23 -32.29
CA LEU A 477 -51.02 12.67 -32.69
C LEU A 477 -52.10 11.75 -32.12
N THR A 478 -51.94 10.43 -32.22
CA THR A 478 -52.90 9.47 -31.66
C THR A 478 -52.98 9.54 -30.13
N THR A 479 -51.86 9.73 -29.44
CA THR A 479 -51.80 9.86 -27.98
C THR A 479 -52.55 11.11 -27.49
N LEU A 480 -52.34 12.24 -28.17
CA LEU A 480 -52.92 13.54 -27.79
C LEU A 480 -54.31 13.80 -28.36
N GLU A 481 -54.90 12.85 -29.12
CA GLU A 481 -56.21 13.00 -29.78
C GLU A 481 -57.36 13.31 -28.78
N LYS A 482 -57.23 12.85 -27.53
CA LYS A 482 -58.23 13.09 -26.48
C LYS A 482 -58.02 14.41 -25.74
N GLU A 483 -56.76 14.81 -25.54
CA GLU A 483 -56.39 16.02 -24.79
C GLU A 483 -56.57 17.30 -25.62
N LEU A 484 -56.40 17.20 -26.95
CA LEU A 484 -56.49 18.32 -27.90
C LEU A 484 -55.71 19.58 -27.45
N PRO A 485 -54.39 19.47 -27.21
CA PRO A 485 -53.58 20.61 -26.84
C PRO A 485 -53.54 21.65 -27.98
N VAL A 486 -53.35 22.93 -27.62
CA VAL A 486 -53.45 24.08 -28.55
C VAL A 486 -52.62 23.92 -29.83
N LEU A 487 -51.45 23.28 -29.74
CA LEU A 487 -50.53 23.09 -30.87
C LEU A 487 -50.80 21.82 -31.70
N ILE A 488 -51.78 20.99 -31.34
CA ILE A 488 -52.02 19.69 -32.00
C ILE A 488 -52.34 19.84 -33.49
N VAL A 489 -53.10 20.87 -33.84
CA VAL A 489 -53.48 21.15 -35.23
C VAL A 489 -52.28 21.67 -36.03
N ARG A 490 -51.40 22.46 -35.40
CA ARG A 490 -50.13 22.88 -36.01
C ARG A 490 -49.26 21.66 -36.31
N THR A 491 -49.11 20.76 -35.34
CA THR A 491 -48.36 19.52 -35.51
C THR A 491 -48.95 18.67 -36.64
N LEU A 492 -50.27 18.49 -36.67
CA LEU A 492 -50.96 17.76 -37.74
C LEU A 492 -50.70 18.37 -39.13
N LEU A 493 -50.77 19.70 -39.24
CA LEU A 493 -50.48 20.43 -40.48
C LEU A 493 -49.04 20.22 -40.92
N GLN A 494 -48.07 20.44 -40.03
CA GLN A 494 -46.65 20.26 -40.31
C GLN A 494 -46.31 18.81 -40.65
N THR A 495 -46.95 17.83 -40.00
CA THR A 495 -46.83 16.41 -40.33
C THR A 495 -47.34 16.12 -41.74
N LEU A 496 -48.47 16.68 -42.16
CA LEU A 496 -48.97 16.51 -43.53
C LEU A 496 -48.04 17.13 -44.59
N VAL A 497 -47.45 18.29 -44.28
CA VAL A 497 -46.45 18.93 -45.16
C VAL A 497 -45.19 18.07 -45.27
N LYS A 498 -44.68 17.55 -44.14
CA LYS A 498 -43.44 16.75 -44.10
C LYS A 498 -43.63 15.34 -44.68
N PHE A 499 -44.80 14.73 -44.46
CA PHE A 499 -45.12 13.35 -44.87
C PHE A 499 -46.44 13.32 -45.66
N PRO A 500 -46.44 13.68 -46.96
CA PRO A 500 -47.67 13.75 -47.75
C PRO A 500 -48.43 12.43 -47.88
N ASN A 501 -47.75 11.29 -47.73
CA ASN A 501 -48.34 9.95 -47.70
C ASN A 501 -49.31 9.75 -46.52
N LEU A 502 -49.20 10.55 -45.46
CA LEU A 502 -50.08 10.50 -44.30
C LEU A 502 -51.46 11.16 -44.51
N LYS A 503 -51.78 11.62 -45.73
CA LYS A 503 -53.05 12.29 -46.02
C LYS A 503 -54.28 11.50 -45.51
N ASN A 504 -54.33 10.18 -45.70
CA ASN A 504 -55.45 9.37 -45.25
C ASN A 504 -55.55 9.30 -43.71
N PHE A 505 -54.41 9.25 -43.02
CA PHE A 505 -54.38 9.34 -41.56
C PHE A 505 -54.90 10.68 -41.09
N VAL A 506 -54.46 11.78 -41.70
CA VAL A 506 -54.90 13.15 -41.34
C VAL A 506 -56.40 13.32 -41.57
N VAL A 507 -56.93 12.82 -42.68
CA VAL A 507 -58.38 12.79 -42.95
C VAL A 507 -59.12 12.04 -41.84
N SER A 508 -58.64 10.86 -41.47
CA SER A 508 -59.22 10.03 -40.41
C SER A 508 -59.17 10.74 -39.05
N PHE A 509 -58.03 11.34 -38.69
CA PHE A 509 -57.82 12.09 -37.46
C PHE A 509 -58.75 13.30 -37.37
N LEU A 510 -58.78 14.17 -38.40
CA LEU A 510 -59.65 15.34 -38.45
C LEU A 510 -61.12 14.95 -38.32
N SER A 511 -61.56 13.89 -39.00
CA SER A 511 -62.96 13.43 -38.91
C SER A 511 -63.39 13.11 -37.48
N ARG A 512 -62.48 12.63 -36.63
CA ARG A 512 -62.73 12.35 -35.20
C ARG A 512 -62.67 13.62 -34.36
N VAL A 513 -61.66 14.47 -34.58
CA VAL A 513 -61.45 15.70 -33.81
C VAL A 513 -62.55 16.74 -34.05
N VAL A 514 -62.99 16.89 -35.29
CA VAL A 514 -64.04 17.83 -35.71
C VAL A 514 -65.38 17.56 -35.02
N ARG A 515 -65.65 16.31 -34.66
CA ARG A 515 -66.87 15.90 -33.93
C ARG A 515 -66.82 16.20 -32.42
N ARG A 516 -65.66 16.62 -31.87
CA ARG A 516 -65.41 16.81 -30.43
C ARG A 516 -65.38 18.29 -29.98
N ASN A 517 -66.05 19.19 -30.70
CA ASN A 517 -66.14 20.63 -30.39
C ASN A 517 -64.81 21.41 -30.49
N ILE A 518 -63.89 21.03 -31.38
CA ILE A 518 -62.69 21.84 -31.70
C ILE A 518 -63.01 23.31 -32.05
N TRP A 519 -64.23 23.55 -32.53
CA TRP A 519 -64.77 24.84 -32.92
C TRP A 519 -64.91 25.88 -31.80
N LYS A 520 -64.87 25.44 -30.53
CA LYS A 520 -64.90 26.32 -29.35
C LYS A 520 -63.57 27.03 -29.08
N GLN A 521 -62.46 26.47 -29.55
CA GLN A 521 -61.13 27.07 -29.36
C GLN A 521 -60.75 27.85 -30.62
N GLU A 522 -60.92 29.18 -30.59
CA GLU A 522 -60.70 30.05 -31.74
C GLU A 522 -59.31 29.90 -32.36
N GLU A 523 -58.29 29.70 -31.51
CA GLU A 523 -56.88 29.52 -31.87
C GLU A 523 -56.66 28.30 -32.79
N MET A 524 -57.45 27.24 -32.63
CA MET A 524 -57.32 26.01 -33.42
C MET A 524 -58.10 26.07 -34.74
N VAL A 525 -59.13 26.92 -34.84
CA VAL A 525 -60.03 26.95 -36.01
C VAL A 525 -59.27 27.29 -37.29
N GLU A 526 -58.37 28.26 -37.23
CA GLU A 526 -57.55 28.66 -38.39
C GLU A 526 -56.66 27.50 -38.87
N GLY A 527 -56.08 26.74 -37.94
CA GLY A 527 -55.29 25.56 -38.29
C GLY A 527 -56.16 24.47 -38.94
N VAL A 528 -57.38 24.26 -38.45
CA VAL A 528 -58.30 23.25 -39.00
C VAL A 528 -58.72 23.61 -40.43
N ILE A 529 -58.98 24.90 -40.69
CA ILE A 529 -59.30 25.40 -42.04
C ILE A 529 -58.14 25.11 -42.99
N LYS A 530 -56.90 25.42 -42.60
CA LYS A 530 -55.70 25.11 -43.40
C LYS A 530 -55.52 23.62 -43.64
N CYS A 531 -55.80 22.79 -42.64
CA CYS A 531 -55.79 21.34 -42.82
C CYS A 531 -56.86 20.88 -43.83
N PHE A 532 -58.06 21.47 -43.80
CA PHE A 532 -59.12 21.19 -44.77
C PHE A 532 -58.73 21.57 -46.20
N GLU A 533 -58.13 22.75 -46.38
CA GLU A 533 -57.61 23.20 -47.68
C GLU A 533 -56.57 22.19 -48.21
N MET A 534 -55.62 21.78 -47.37
CA MET A 534 -54.58 20.82 -47.75
C MET A 534 -55.11 19.42 -48.11
N ILE A 535 -56.12 18.90 -47.41
CA ILE A 535 -56.69 17.59 -47.76
C ILE A 535 -57.59 17.66 -49.00
N GLY A 536 -58.19 18.83 -49.30
CA GLY A 536 -59.00 19.07 -50.49
C GLY A 536 -60.37 18.38 -50.42
N ALA A 537 -60.76 17.66 -51.48
CA ALA A 537 -62.10 17.07 -51.62
C ALA A 537 -62.63 16.28 -50.39
N PRO A 538 -61.84 15.46 -49.66
CA PRO A 538 -62.30 14.78 -48.44
C PRO A 538 -62.79 15.73 -47.32
N ALA A 539 -62.34 16.99 -47.29
CA ALA A 539 -62.82 17.98 -46.31
C ALA A 539 -64.31 18.27 -46.48
N THR A 540 -64.83 18.23 -47.70
CA THR A 540 -66.23 18.60 -48.00
C THR A 540 -67.24 17.72 -47.25
N GLU A 541 -66.93 16.44 -47.08
CA GLU A 541 -67.76 15.52 -46.30
C GLU A 541 -67.74 15.91 -44.81
N MET A 542 -66.57 16.20 -44.24
CA MET A 542 -66.45 16.64 -42.84
C MET A 542 -67.18 17.97 -42.59
N ILE A 543 -67.05 18.93 -43.51
CA ILE A 543 -67.74 20.22 -43.45
C ILE A 543 -69.26 20.01 -43.46
N ALA A 544 -69.78 19.08 -44.27
CA ALA A 544 -71.21 18.78 -44.31
C ALA A 544 -71.77 18.21 -42.99
N TYR A 545 -70.91 17.58 -42.16
CA TYR A 545 -71.27 17.08 -40.83
C TYR A 545 -71.19 18.14 -39.71
N LEU A 546 -70.76 19.37 -40.02
CA LEU A 546 -70.74 20.46 -39.05
C LEU A 546 -72.15 21.00 -38.78
N ASP A 547 -72.33 21.59 -37.59
CA ASP A 547 -73.48 22.44 -37.32
C ASP A 547 -73.45 23.73 -38.19
N SER A 548 -74.58 24.43 -38.27
CA SER A 548 -74.72 25.60 -39.15
C SER A 548 -73.72 26.72 -38.84
N ASP A 549 -73.33 26.90 -37.57
CA ASP A 549 -72.50 28.03 -37.14
C ASP A 549 -71.02 27.72 -37.41
N SER A 550 -70.56 26.52 -37.04
CA SER A 550 -69.21 26.04 -37.36
C SER A 550 -68.98 25.98 -38.87
N MET A 551 -69.99 25.54 -39.64
CA MET A 551 -69.93 25.52 -41.10
C MET A 551 -69.80 26.92 -41.70
N ALA A 552 -70.58 27.89 -41.22
CA ALA A 552 -70.48 29.28 -41.66
C ALA A 552 -69.11 29.89 -41.33
N LYS A 553 -68.55 29.55 -40.16
CA LYS A 553 -67.22 29.99 -39.71
C LYS A 553 -66.10 29.49 -40.62
N VAL A 554 -66.13 28.23 -41.04
CA VAL A 554 -65.16 27.63 -41.96
C VAL A 554 -65.29 28.24 -43.36
N LEU A 555 -66.50 28.19 -43.93
CA LEU A 555 -66.74 28.64 -45.30
C LEU A 555 -66.63 30.16 -45.49
N GLY A 556 -66.84 30.93 -44.42
CA GLY A 556 -66.64 32.38 -44.43
C GLY A 556 -65.16 32.79 -44.50
N ARG A 557 -64.23 31.92 -44.12
CA ARG A 557 -62.79 32.21 -44.03
C ARG A 557 -61.96 31.65 -45.19
N SER A 558 -62.52 30.71 -45.97
CA SER A 558 -61.82 30.11 -47.12
C SER A 558 -62.68 30.15 -48.38
N LYS A 559 -62.15 30.76 -49.45
CA LYS A 559 -62.76 30.69 -50.78
C LYS A 559 -62.58 29.30 -51.40
N GLU A 560 -61.42 28.69 -51.23
CA GLU A 560 -61.11 27.36 -51.78
C GLU A 560 -62.07 26.29 -51.24
N LEU A 561 -62.35 26.29 -49.94
CA LEU A 561 -63.30 25.35 -49.36
C LEU A 561 -64.74 25.57 -49.87
N ARG A 562 -65.14 26.81 -50.16
CA ARG A 562 -66.45 27.10 -50.78
C ARG A 562 -66.53 26.50 -52.18
N ASP A 563 -65.49 26.67 -52.99
CA ASP A 563 -65.43 26.14 -54.36
C ASP A 563 -65.49 24.60 -54.35
N LEU A 564 -64.75 23.96 -53.43
CA LEU A 564 -64.81 22.51 -53.22
C LEU A 564 -66.21 22.04 -52.80
N CYS A 565 -66.88 22.75 -51.88
CA CYS A 565 -68.25 22.43 -51.48
C CYS A 565 -69.27 22.64 -52.62
N HIS A 566 -69.08 23.65 -53.48
CA HIS A 566 -69.92 23.85 -54.68
C HIS A 566 -69.80 22.68 -55.65
N GLU A 567 -68.56 22.25 -55.93
CA GLU A 567 -68.31 21.10 -56.79
C GLU A 567 -68.90 19.81 -56.21
N TYR A 568 -68.74 19.63 -54.90
CA TYR A 568 -69.29 18.48 -54.17
C TYR A 568 -70.83 18.41 -54.23
N LEU A 569 -71.51 19.55 -54.08
CA LEU A 569 -72.98 19.64 -54.24
C LEU A 569 -73.41 19.38 -55.69
N ARG A 570 -72.64 19.85 -56.69
CA ARG A 570 -72.91 19.60 -58.11
C ARG A 570 -72.80 18.12 -58.47
N LYS A 571 -71.86 17.41 -57.86
CA LYS A 571 -71.64 15.96 -58.04
C LYS A 571 -72.60 15.08 -57.24
N GLY A 572 -73.57 15.65 -56.53
CA GLY A 572 -74.60 14.90 -55.81
C GLY A 572 -74.19 14.41 -54.41
N GLY A 573 -73.24 15.06 -53.74
CA GLY A 573 -72.72 14.65 -52.44
C GLY A 573 -73.71 14.69 -51.24
N THR A 574 -73.68 13.61 -50.45
CA THR A 574 -74.34 13.32 -49.14
C THR A 574 -75.83 12.97 -49.06
N ASN A 575 -76.17 12.31 -47.94
CA ASN A 575 -77.50 12.13 -47.35
C ASN A 575 -78.38 13.40 -47.40
N LYS A 576 -79.68 13.23 -47.70
CA LYS A 576 -80.68 14.31 -47.93
C LYS A 576 -80.74 15.41 -46.85
N ARG A 577 -80.31 15.16 -45.60
CA ARG A 577 -80.38 16.11 -44.48
C ARG A 577 -79.18 17.06 -44.41
N HIS A 578 -77.96 16.54 -44.39
CA HIS A 578 -76.73 17.34 -44.24
C HIS A 578 -76.45 18.21 -45.48
N GLY A 579 -76.72 17.68 -46.68
CA GLY A 579 -76.62 18.47 -47.93
C GLY A 579 -77.63 19.62 -48.03
N LYS A 580 -78.76 19.58 -47.29
CA LYS A 580 -79.69 20.73 -47.20
C LYS A 580 -79.12 21.85 -46.33
N THR A 581 -78.52 21.53 -45.20
CA THR A 581 -77.85 22.50 -44.32
C THR A 581 -76.69 23.19 -45.06
N LEU A 582 -75.85 22.41 -45.75
CA LEU A 582 -74.75 22.94 -46.55
C LEU A 582 -75.23 23.91 -47.64
N ARG A 583 -76.28 23.55 -48.39
CA ARG A 583 -76.91 24.46 -49.37
C ARG A 583 -77.44 25.74 -48.74
N SER A 584 -78.05 25.66 -47.56
CA SER A 584 -78.59 26.83 -46.85
C SER A 584 -77.49 27.79 -46.40
N VAL A 585 -76.41 27.28 -45.81
CA VAL A 585 -75.27 28.09 -45.35
C VAL A 585 -74.54 28.72 -46.54
N MET A 586 -74.30 27.95 -47.61
CA MET A 586 -73.67 28.47 -48.83
C MET A 586 -74.52 29.55 -49.51
N GLY A 587 -75.84 29.38 -49.55
CA GLY A 587 -76.76 30.40 -50.08
C GLY A 587 -76.77 31.70 -49.28
N LYS A 588 -76.55 31.63 -47.96
CA LYS A 588 -76.38 32.83 -47.11
C LYS A 588 -75.04 33.53 -47.32
N LEU A 589 -73.99 32.79 -47.70
CA LEU A 589 -72.65 33.32 -47.96
C LEU A 589 -72.46 33.85 -49.40
N GLY A 590 -73.27 33.38 -50.35
CA GLY A 590 -73.21 33.77 -51.77
C GLY A 590 -73.98 35.05 -52.13
N ASN A 591 -74.60 35.72 -51.16
CA ASN A 591 -75.29 37.02 -51.32
C ASN A 591 -74.45 38.21 -50.78
N LYS A 592 -73.13 38.06 -50.68
CA LYS A 592 -72.18 39.14 -50.39
C LYS A 592 -71.03 39.15 -51.39
#